data_AF-A0A433QZK8-F1
#
_entry.id   AF-A0A433QZK8-F1
#
_cell.length_a   1.000
_cell.length_b   1.000
_cell.length_c   1.000
_cell.angle_alpha   90.00
_cell.angle_beta   90.00
_cell.angle_gamma   90.00
#
_symmetry.space_group_name_H-M   'P 1'
#
loop_
_entity.id
_entity.type
_entity.pdbx_description
1 polymer ?
#
loop_
_entity_poly.entity_id
_entity_poly.type
_entity_poly.pdbx_seq_one_letter_code
_entity_poly.pdbx_strand_id
1 'polypeptide(L)'
;MSDTKLAYFNNAPPEQWSILGYYQFRRQQSDFSGIFRWENGLLKKALEAIIRNSENDFKVERAQGMLNNLKWRVDDFPRLGRTPLSCLVDDL
;
A
#
# COMPACT_ATOMS: atom_id res chain seq x y z
N MET A 1 1.22 15.01 -14.10
CA MET A 1 1.58 13.59 -13.95
C MET A 1 0.69 13.01 -12.87
N SER A 2 -0.26 12.15 -13.24
CA SER A 2 -1.13 11.45 -12.29
C SER A 2 -0.27 10.52 -11.43
N ASP A 3 -0.29 10.73 -10.11
CA ASP A 3 0.51 9.95 -9.18
C ASP A 3 -0.08 8.53 -9.10
N THR A 4 0.47 7.60 -9.89
CA THR A 4 -0.07 6.23 -10.08
C THR A 4 -0.23 5.48 -8.75
N LYS A 5 0.55 5.87 -7.72
CA LYS A 5 0.45 5.30 -6.36
C LYS A 5 -0.79 5.75 -5.58
N LEU A 6 -1.42 6.87 -5.95
CA LEU A 6 -2.66 7.36 -5.35
C LEU A 6 -3.91 6.92 -6.11
N ALA A 7 -3.75 6.44 -7.34
CA ALA A 7 -4.87 6.06 -8.21
C ALA A 7 -5.79 5.01 -7.57
N TYR A 8 -5.24 4.03 -6.84
CA TYR A 8 -6.04 3.07 -6.07
C TYR A 8 -6.99 3.76 -5.08
N PHE A 9 -6.48 4.72 -4.31
CA PHE A 9 -7.22 5.42 -3.25
C PHE A 9 -8.19 6.49 -3.79
N ASN A 10 -7.98 6.95 -5.02
CA ASN A 10 -8.90 7.87 -5.68
C ASN A 10 -10.10 7.16 -6.30
N ASN A 11 -9.92 5.91 -6.73
CA ASN A 11 -10.94 5.13 -7.44
C ASN A 11 -11.78 4.23 -6.53
N ALA A 12 -11.28 3.85 -5.35
CA ALA A 12 -11.99 3.04 -4.38
C ALA A 12 -12.43 3.87 -3.17
N PRO A 13 -13.63 3.64 -2.61
CA PRO A 13 -14.04 4.26 -1.36
C PRO A 13 -13.19 3.74 -0.19
N PRO A 14 -12.95 4.55 0.87
CA PRO A 14 -11.98 4.21 1.91
C PRO A 14 -12.28 2.93 2.70
N GLU A 15 -13.55 2.58 2.82
CA GLU A 15 -14.05 1.33 3.41
C GLU A 15 -13.47 0.09 2.71
N GLN A 16 -13.24 0.18 1.41
CA GLN A 16 -12.74 -0.91 0.58
C GLN A 16 -11.20 -0.94 0.49
N TRP A 17 -10.52 0.03 1.10
CA TRP A 17 -9.06 0.05 1.06
C TRP A 17 -8.49 -1.11 1.86
N SER A 18 -7.60 -1.86 1.21
CA SER A 18 -6.83 -2.94 1.82
C SER A 18 -5.42 -3.00 1.24
N ILE A 19 -4.47 -3.51 2.02
CA ILE A 19 -3.07 -3.70 1.59
C ILE A 19 -3.03 -4.64 0.37
N LEU A 20 -3.79 -5.74 0.45
CA LEU A 20 -3.91 -6.71 -0.63
C LEU A 20 -4.49 -6.08 -1.91
N GLY A 21 -5.59 -5.33 -1.79
CA GLY A 21 -6.21 -4.65 -2.92
C GLY A 21 -5.28 -3.64 -3.59
N TYR A 22 -4.47 -2.92 -2.80
CA TYR A 22 -3.44 -2.03 -3.33
C TYR A 22 -2.40 -2.79 -4.16
N TYR A 23 -1.91 -3.92 -3.66
CA TYR A 23 -0.92 -4.73 -4.39
C TYR A 23 -1.51 -5.38 -5.64
N GLN A 24 -2.76 -5.84 -5.60
CA GLN A 24 -3.48 -6.35 -6.77
C GLN A 24 -3.62 -5.26 -7.84
N PHE A 25 -3.96 -4.03 -7.44
CA PHE A 25 -3.99 -2.87 -8.33
C PHE A 25 -2.61 -2.57 -8.94
N ARG A 26 -1.55 -2.55 -8.11
CA ARG A 26 -0.17 -2.31 -8.55
C ARG A 26 0.33 -3.36 -9.52
N ARG A 27 -0.03 -4.64 -9.34
CA ARG A 27 0.35 -5.75 -10.23
C ARG A 27 -0.14 -5.55 -11.68
N GLN A 28 -1.19 -4.77 -11.89
CA GLN A 28 -1.73 -4.45 -13.21
C GLN A 28 -1.00 -3.28 -13.91
N GLN A 29 -0.14 -2.56 -13.19
CA GLN A 29 0.61 -1.41 -13.71
C GLN A 29 1.92 -1.87 -14.37
N SER A 30 2.31 -1.20 -15.46
CA SER A 30 3.53 -1.57 -16.22
C SER A 30 4.84 -1.32 -15.46
N ASP A 31 4.82 -0.43 -14.45
CA ASP A 31 6.00 -0.11 -13.62
C ASP A 31 6.11 -0.99 -12.35
N PHE A 32 5.28 -2.02 -12.23
CA PHE A 32 5.30 -2.90 -11.08
C PHE A 32 6.65 -3.61 -10.94
N SER A 33 7.34 -3.36 -9.84
CA SER A 33 8.67 -3.94 -9.60
C SER A 33 8.62 -5.39 -9.14
N GLY A 34 7.50 -5.84 -8.56
CA GLY A 34 7.38 -7.15 -7.90
C GLY A 34 8.21 -7.31 -6.62
N ILE A 35 9.03 -6.31 -6.28
CA ILE A 35 9.89 -6.32 -5.10
C ILE A 35 9.09 -5.75 -3.92
N PHE A 36 8.82 -6.59 -2.92
CA PHE A 36 7.99 -6.21 -1.78
C PHE A 36 8.46 -4.93 -1.09
N ARG A 37 9.76 -4.79 -0.83
CA ARG A 37 10.31 -3.57 -0.19
C ARG A 37 9.98 -2.30 -0.99
N TRP A 38 10.03 -2.36 -2.32
CA TRP A 38 9.79 -1.21 -3.18
C TRP A 38 8.30 -0.88 -3.24
N GLU A 39 7.47 -1.87 -3.53
CA GLU A 39 6.01 -1.70 -3.58
C GLU A 39 5.43 -1.28 -2.23
N ASN A 40 5.97 -1.79 -1.13
CA ASN A 40 5.59 -1.37 0.21
C ASN A 40 6.06 0.07 0.52
N GLY A 41 7.24 0.47 0.03
CA GLY A 41 7.68 1.86 0.10
C GLY A 41 6.73 2.82 -0.64
N LEU A 42 6.17 2.39 -1.77
CA LEU A 42 5.17 3.17 -2.51
C LEU A 42 3.85 3.26 -1.74
N LEU A 43 3.37 2.15 -1.19
CA LEU A 43 2.16 2.10 -0.36
C LEU A 43 2.30 3.02 0.85
N LYS A 44 3.42 2.93 1.59
CA LYS A 44 3.70 3.80 2.73
C LYS A 44 3.65 5.28 2.33
N LYS A 45 4.34 5.67 1.25
CA LYS A 45 4.33 7.07 0.76
C LYS A 45 2.93 7.53 0.36
N ALA A 46 2.13 6.64 -0.25
CA ALA A 46 0.75 6.94 -0.62
C ALA A 46 -0.12 7.21 0.61
N LEU A 47 -0.04 6.35 1.63
CA LEU A 47 -0.77 6.51 2.89
C LEU A 47 -0.33 7.78 3.64
N GLU A 48 0.97 8.04 3.75
CA GLU A 48 1.49 9.27 4.37
C GLU A 48 1.02 10.52 3.62
N ALA A 49 0.92 10.49 2.30
CA ALA A 49 0.39 11.59 1.51
C ALA A 49 -1.11 11.81 1.78
N ILE A 50 -1.91 10.75 1.91
CA ILE A 50 -3.33 10.85 2.25
C ILE A 50 -3.50 11.46 3.64
N ILE A 51 -2.73 10.99 4.62
CA ILE A 51 -2.79 11.48 6.01
C ILE A 51 -2.46 12.98 6.09
N ARG A 52 -1.50 13.46 5.28
CA ARG A 52 -1.06 14.86 5.30
C ARG A 52 -1.96 15.82 4.53
N ASN A 53 -2.61 15.36 3.47
CA ASN A 53 -3.28 16.24 2.50
C ASN A 53 -4.80 16.05 2.43
N SER A 54 -5.37 15.00 3.03
CA SER A 54 -6.81 14.77 3.00
C SER A 54 -7.51 15.58 4.08
N GLU A 55 -8.53 16.35 3.69
CA GLU A 55 -9.47 17.01 4.62
C GLU A 55 -10.59 16.07 5.11
N ASN A 56 -10.64 14.84 4.57
CA ASN A 56 -11.60 13.82 5.00
C ASN A 56 -11.01 12.98 6.14
N ASP A 57 -11.53 13.17 7.36
CA ASP A 57 -11.10 12.47 8.58
C ASP A 57 -11.18 10.94 8.45
N PHE A 58 -12.20 10.42 7.78
CA PHE A 58 -12.36 8.98 7.58
C PHE A 58 -11.25 8.39 6.70
N LYS A 59 -10.85 9.12 5.63
CA LYS A 59 -9.68 8.74 4.82
C LYS A 59 -8.40 8.74 5.65
N VAL A 60 -8.23 9.75 6.50
CA VAL A 60 -7.05 9.89 7.37
C VAL A 60 -6.99 8.73 8.37
N GLU A 61 -8.09 8.45 9.09
CA GLU A 61 -8.17 7.35 10.07
C GLU A 61 -7.90 6.00 9.40
N ARG A 62 -8.53 5.74 8.26
CA ARG A 62 -8.34 4.49 7.52
C ARG A 62 -6.89 4.35 7.05
N ALA A 63 -6.29 5.42 6.51
CA ALA A 63 -4.91 5.41 6.06
C ALA A 63 -3.92 5.19 7.22
N GLN A 64 -4.18 5.78 8.40
CA GLN A 64 -3.40 5.52 9.61
C GLN A 64 -3.50 4.06 10.06
N GLY A 65 -4.70 3.48 10.05
CA GLY A 65 -4.92 2.06 10.38
C GLY A 65 -4.14 1.13 9.45
N MET A 66 -4.18 1.39 8.14
CA MET A 66 -3.39 0.64 7.16
C MET A 66 -1.89 0.80 7.37
N LEU A 67 -1.42 2.03 7.64
CA LEU A 67 -0.01 2.32 7.86
C LEU A 67 0.54 1.62 9.12
N ASN A 68 -0.26 1.57 10.18
CA ASN A 68 0.10 0.85 11.41
C ASN A 68 0.25 -0.65 11.13
N ASN A 69 -0.72 -1.26 10.44
CA ASN A 69 -0.65 -2.68 10.05
C ASN A 69 0.57 -3.02 9.17
N LEU A 70 1.02 -2.06 8.35
CA LEU A 70 2.23 -2.21 7.54
C LEU A 70 3.52 -2.22 8.38
N LYS A 71 3.60 -1.36 9.41
CA LYS A 71 4.78 -1.24 10.26
C LYS A 71 5.06 -2.56 10.99
N TRP A 72 4.02 -3.21 11.52
CA TRP A 72 4.12 -4.54 12.13
C TRP A 72 4.72 -5.58 11.18
N ARG A 73 4.29 -5.60 9.92
CA ARG A 73 4.73 -6.63 8.95
C ARG A 73 6.15 -6.43 8.41
N VAL A 74 6.70 -5.22 8.48
CA VAL A 74 8.06 -4.94 8.01
C VAL A 74 9.11 -5.23 9.09
N ASP A 75 8.77 -4.95 10.36
CA ASP A 75 9.67 -5.17 11.50
C ASP A 75 9.84 -6.66 11.82
N ASP A 76 8.75 -7.44 11.74
CA ASP A 76 8.77 -8.89 12.01
C ASP A 76 9.50 -9.71 10.92
N PHE A 77 9.62 -9.20 9.71
CA PHE A 77 10.21 -9.95 8.60
C PHE A 77 11.37 -9.22 7.90
N PRO A 78 12.56 -9.14 8.54
CA PRO A 78 13.77 -8.54 7.96
C PRO A 78 14.25 -9.25 6.67
N ARG A 79 13.73 -10.44 6.35
CA ARG A 79 14.05 -11.22 5.14
C ARG A 79 13.24 -10.86 3.89
N LEU A 80 12.23 -9.98 3.96
CA LEU A 80 11.39 -9.60 2.81
C LEU A 80 12.07 -8.71 1.76
N GLY A 81 13.37 -8.42 1.93
CA GLY A 81 14.11 -7.54 1.03
C GLY A 81 14.29 -8.06 -0.40
N ARG A 82 14.12 -9.38 -0.64
CA ARG A 82 14.22 -10.01 -1.97
C ARG A 82 13.08 -10.96 -2.29
N THR A 83 12.10 -11.11 -1.40
CA THR A 83 11.01 -12.06 -1.61
C THR A 83 10.08 -11.51 -2.70
N PRO A 84 9.82 -12.26 -3.77
CA PRO A 84 8.83 -11.86 -4.75
C PRO A 84 7.47 -11.76 -4.08
N LEU A 85 6.71 -10.72 -4.44
CA LEU A 85 5.41 -10.43 -3.83
C LEU A 85 4.49 -11.67 -3.83
N SER A 86 4.58 -12.50 -4.87
CA SER A 86 3.83 -13.75 -5.06
C SER A 86 3.88 -14.70 -3.86
N CYS A 87 4.97 -14.73 -3.10
CA CYS A 87 5.09 -15.62 -1.93
C CYS A 87 4.38 -15.09 -0.68
N LEU A 88 3.93 -13.83 -0.69
CA LEU A 88 3.26 -13.17 0.44
C LEU A 88 1.76 -12.98 0.20
N VAL A 89 1.29 -13.14 -1.03
CA VAL A 89 -0.13 -12.90 -1.39
C VAL A 89 -1.01 -14.13 -1.20
N ASP A 90 -0.42 -15.32 -1.16
CA ASP A 90 -1.13 -16.60 -0.95
C ASP A 90 -1.38 -16.94 0.53
N ASP A 91 -0.67 -16.30 1.46
CA ASP A 91 -0.69 -16.58 2.92
C ASP A 91 -1.48 -15.52 3.73
N LEU A 92 -2.30 -14.71 3.07
CA LEU A 92 -2.78 -13.42 3.60
C LEU A 92 -4.29 -13.23 3.45
#